data_AF-A0A3D3A4X1-F1
#
_entry.id   AF-A0A3D3A4X1-F1
#
_cell.length_a   1.000
_cell.length_b   1.000
_cell.length_c   1.000
_cell.angle_alpha   90.00
_cell.angle_beta   90.00
_cell.angle_gamma   90.00
#
_symmetry.space_group_name_H-M   'P 1'
#
loop_
_entity.id
_entity.type
_entity.pdbx_description
1 polymer ?
#
loop_
_entity_poly.entity_id
_entity_poly.type
_entity_poly.pdbx_seq_one_letter_code
_entity_poly.pdbx_strand_id
1 'polypeptide(L)' 'VAAAVGVTSDTHERVSALVDAGVDAVIVDTAHGHSRGVIDTVRDVKNSFDSIDIVAGNVATAEA' A
#
# COMPACT_ATOMS: atom_id res chain seq x y z
N VAL A 1 4.53 -10.98 9.80
CA VAL A 1 3.11 -11.01 9.39
C VAL A 1 2.85 -9.85 8.44
N ALA A 2 1.97 -10.01 7.43
CA ALA A 2 1.60 -8.95 6.48
C ALA A 2 0.08 -8.73 6.44
N ALA A 3 -0.35 -7.54 6.01
CA ALA A 3 -1.77 -7.16 5.94
C ALA A 3 -2.08 -6.33 4.68
N ALA A 4 -3.32 -6.43 4.19
CA ALA A 4 -3.78 -5.70 3.01
C ALA A 4 -4.60 -4.46 3.38
N VAL A 5 -4.45 -3.41 2.57
CA VAL A 5 -5.22 -2.16 2.62
C VAL A 5 -5.69 -1.77 1.22
N GLY A 6 -6.80 -1.05 1.14
CA GLY A 6 -7.27 -0.45 -0.12
C GLY A 6 -6.56 0.88 -0.43
N VAL A 7 -7.24 1.74 -1.20
CA VAL A 7 -6.75 3.09 -1.59
C VAL A 7 -7.78 4.18 -1.30
N THR A 8 -8.56 3.98 -0.25
CA THR A 8 -9.54 4.95 0.25
C THR A 8 -8.87 5.99 1.16
N SER A 9 -9.60 7.05 1.52
CA SER A 9 -9.07 8.17 2.32
C SER A 9 -8.53 7.77 3.70
N ASP A 10 -8.96 6.64 4.24
CA ASP A 10 -8.53 6.08 5.53
C ASP A 10 -7.30 5.18 5.44
N THR A 11 -6.73 4.98 4.24
CA THR A 11 -5.60 4.05 4.02
C THR A 11 -4.41 4.37 4.92
N HIS A 12 -4.06 5.65 5.08
CA HIS A 12 -2.91 6.06 5.88
C HIS A 12 -3.08 5.70 7.37
N GLU A 13 -4.27 5.97 7.93
CA GLU A 13 -4.61 5.62 9.31
C GLU A 13 -4.54 4.10 9.54
N ARG A 14 -5.06 3.32 8.59
CA ARG A 14 -5.00 1.85 8.64
C ARG A 14 -3.56 1.34 8.60
N VAL A 15 -2.72 1.91 7.73
CA VAL A 15 -1.31 1.50 7.65
C VAL A 15 -0.57 1.85 8.94
N SER A 16 -0.79 3.05 9.49
CA SER A 16 -0.18 3.43 10.78
C SER A 16 -0.50 2.42 11.87
N ALA A 17 -1.78 2.04 12.01
CA ALA A 17 -2.20 1.07 13.02
C ALA A 17 -1.56 -0.32 12.81
N LEU A 18 -1.34 -0.74 11.56
CA LEU A 18 -0.69 -2.00 11.24
C LEU A 18 0.81 -1.96 11.53
N VAL A 19 1.47 -0.84 11.22
CA VAL A 19 2.90 -0.62 11.54
C VAL A 19 3.10 -0.64 13.06
N ASP A 20 2.25 0.04 13.81
CA ASP A 20 2.27 0.01 15.29
C ASP A 20 2.06 -1.39 15.86
N ALA A 21 1.28 -2.22 15.16
CA ALA A 21 1.10 -3.63 15.50
C ALA A 21 2.27 -4.54 15.07
N GLY A 22 3.28 -4.00 14.37
CA GLY A 22 4.49 -4.71 13.98
C GLY A 22 4.35 -5.61 12.76
N VAL A 23 3.56 -5.21 11.75
CA VAL A 23 3.58 -5.91 10.45
C VAL A 23 4.93 -5.69 9.74
N ASP A 24 5.38 -6.70 9.00
CA ASP A 24 6.61 -6.62 8.20
C ASP A 24 6.35 -5.97 6.84
N ALA A 25 5.12 -6.09 6.33
CA ALA A 25 4.74 -5.60 5.01
C ALA A 25 3.25 -5.22 4.91
N VAL A 26 2.97 -4.30 3.99
CA VAL A 26 1.61 -3.90 3.59
C VAL A 26 1.39 -4.17 2.10
N ILE A 27 0.24 -4.76 1.78
CA ILE A 27 -0.22 -4.94 0.40
C ILE A 27 -1.25 -3.86 0.08
N VAL A 28 -0.98 -3.03 -0.93
CA VAL A 28 -1.98 -2.12 -1.50
C VAL A 28 -2.79 -2.92 -2.52
N ASP A 29 -3.94 -3.41 -2.06
CA ASP A 29 -4.80 -4.34 -2.79
C ASP A 29 -5.88 -3.58 -3.57
N THR A 30 -5.75 -3.60 -4.90
CA THR A 30 -6.72 -3.00 -5.81
C THR A 30 -6.91 -3.83 -7.06
N ALA A 31 -8.06 -3.67 -7.72
CA ALA A 31 -8.31 -4.32 -9.00
C ALA A 31 -7.35 -3.87 -10.12
N HIS A 32 -6.91 -2.61 -10.10
CA HIS A 32 -6.03 -2.01 -11.12
C HIS A 32 -4.97 -1.11 -10.48
N GLY A 33 -3.79 -1.67 -10.24
CA GLY A 33 -2.67 -1.01 -9.58
C GLY A 33 -2.04 0.12 -10.39
N HIS A 34 -2.14 0.06 -11.72
CA HIS A 34 -1.67 1.12 -12.61
C HIS A 34 -2.68 2.28 -12.73
N SER A 35 -3.08 2.83 -11.59
CA SER A 35 -3.92 4.01 -11.52
C SER A 35 -3.24 5.10 -10.71
N ARG A 36 -3.47 6.37 -11.08
CA ARG A 36 -2.83 7.50 -10.41
C ARG A 36 -3.06 7.48 -8.89
N GLY A 37 -4.30 7.20 -8.45
CA GLY A 37 -4.62 7.13 -7.02
C GLY A 37 -3.86 6.04 -6.27
N VAL A 38 -3.64 4.88 -6.89
CA VAL A 38 -2.83 3.80 -6.30
C VAL A 38 -1.36 4.21 -6.22
N ILE A 39 -0.82 4.74 -7.32
CA ILE A 39 0.59 5.17 -7.38
C ILE A 39 0.87 6.25 -6.34
N ASP A 40 -0.01 7.24 -6.22
CA ASP A 40 0.10 8.31 -5.23
C ASP A 40 0.02 7.74 -3.80
N THR A 41 -0.93 6.83 -3.54
CA THR A 41 -1.06 6.15 -2.24
C THR A 41 0.19 5.36 -1.88
N VAL A 42 0.76 4.57 -2.82
CA VAL A 42 1.99 3.80 -2.61
C VAL A 42 3.15 4.73 -2.27
N ARG A 43 3.29 5.85 -2.98
CA ARG A 43 4.32 6.86 -2.68
C ARG A 43 4.14 7.46 -1.30
N ASP A 44 2.94 7.87 -0.96
CA ASP A 44 2.63 8.51 0.32
C ASP A 44 2.89 7.55 1.50
N VAL A 45 2.48 6.28 1.37
CA VAL A 45 2.75 5.24 2.36
C VAL A 45 4.25 5.00 2.46
N LYS A 46 4.97 4.86 1.33
CA LYS A 46 6.43 4.62 1.38
C LYS A 46 7.19 5.76 2.03
N ASN A 47 6.80 7.00 1.78
CA ASN A 47 7.42 8.19 2.38
C ASN A 47 7.10 8.32 3.88
N SER A 48 6.00 7.73 4.34
CA SER A 48 5.56 7.83 5.74
C SER A 48 6.10 6.70 6.61
N PHE A 49 6.37 5.53 6.02
CA PHE A 49 6.70 4.30 6.75
C PHE A 49 7.91 3.59 6.11
N ASP A 50 9.12 3.96 6.54
CA ASP A 50 10.38 3.39 6.01
C ASP A 50 10.68 1.97 6.53
N SER A 51 10.03 1.55 7.63
CA SER A 51 10.33 0.30 8.34
C SER A 51 9.64 -0.94 7.76
N ILE A 52 8.75 -0.78 6.78
CA ILE A 52 7.97 -1.89 6.20
C ILE A 52 8.17 -2.01 4.69
N ASP A 53 8.00 -3.23 4.19
CA ASP A 53 7.90 -3.50 2.76
C ASP A 53 6.49 -3.17 2.23
N ILE A 54 6.43 -2.76 0.95
CA ILE A 54 5.18 -2.44 0.27
C ILE A 54 5.06 -3.27 -0.99
N VAL A 55 3.94 -3.98 -1.11
CA VAL A 55 3.56 -4.73 -2.32
C VAL A 55 2.38 -4.01 -2.97
N ALA A 56 2.56 -3.49 -4.18
CA ALA A 56 1.51 -2.83 -4.92
C ALA A 56 0.85 -3.79 -5.92
N GLY A 57 -0.48 -3.79 -5.99
CA GLY A 57 -1.22 -4.60 -6.93
C GLY A 57 -2.59 -4.03 -7.31
N ASN A 58 -3.24 -4.56 -8.35
CA ASN A 58 -2.77 -5.62 -9.26
C ASN A 58 -2.36 -5.07 -10.63
N VAL A 59 -1.29 -5.62 -11.20
CA VAL A 59 -0.85 -5.33 -12.58
C VAL A 59 -0.91 -6.60 -13.42
N ALA A 60 -1.22 -6.47 -14.71
CA ALA A 60 -1.37 -7.60 -15.63
C ALA A 60 -0.54 -7.46 -16.92
N THR A 61 0.10 -6.31 -17.14
CA THR A 61 0.94 -6.02 -18.31
C THR A 61 2.28 -5.45 -17.84
N ALA A 62 3.28 -5.42 -18.72
CA ALA A 62 4.63 -4.97 -18.37
C ALA A 62 4.73 -3.44 -18.26
N GLU A 63 3.85 -2.71 -18.95
CA GLU A 63 3.79 -1.25 -18.95
C GLU A 63 3.04 -0.67 -17.75
N ALA A 64 2.47 -1.54 -16.90
CA ALA A 64 1.62 -1.20 -15.76
C ALA A 64 2.41 -1.01 -14.46
#